data_AF-A0A819K3I9-F1
#
_entry.id   AF-A0A819K3I9-F1
#
_cell.length_a   1.000
_cell.length_b   1.000
_cell.length_c   1.000
_cell.angle_alpha   90.00
_cell.angle_beta   90.00
_cell.angle_gamma   90.00
#
_symmetry.space_group_name_H-M   'P 1'
#
loop_
_entity.id
_entity.type
_entity.pdbx_description
1 polymer ?
#
loop_
_entity_poly.entity_id
_entity_poly.type
_entity_poly.pdbx_seq_one_letter_code
_entity_poly.pdbx_strand_id
1 'polypeptide(L)'
;MEIDDHKLDLVNLYQRYNTDPKRICLTLTAKRLAKKNCLVKNLEAVETLGSTSIICADKIGTLTQNRMTVAHMWFDNQIVEADTSEYQQNATYNGTIPGWLALTRCAILCNRADFKQDPENLAQPVLQRQCYGDESEAALLKCVELSIGNVINFREINRKVCEIPFNSTNKYQVSIHEMYTDNESEVDSRPYLLSRIAKCRSAGIKVIMVTGDHPITAKPISRAAGIISQDTETVEDIAERAGVSLEEVNPRDAKACVIHGTDLKAMSPAEIDALLENHPEIVFARTSPQQKITVVEGCKRQGAIVAMIGDGVNDLPAMKKADIGIAMGITGSDMNREVADMVLLDDNFASIVTGVEQGRLIFDNLKKSIAYMLTSNIPKMTPFLMYFLMGIPLALGTSTILFIDLLTIISAISLVYEEAETDIMKKPPRNPKHDRLVNKRLILMTHGPIGFIQAAAGLFTYFSIMAENGFLPSRLFGLRKSWESKYVNDLQDSYNREWTYEQRKQLEFTCQSAFFIAIVICQWAVLIICKTRRNSILEQGMKNRILNGVLIFEIILVAIVSYMPCLGTALNIYPVK
;
A
#
# COMPACT_ATOMS: atom_id res chain seq x y z
N MET A 1 -10.44 -36.22 34.38
CA MET A 1 -10.01 -34.81 34.43
C MET A 1 -8.91 -34.66 33.38
N GLU A 2 -9.28 -34.75 32.10
CA GLU A 2 -8.35 -34.85 30.94
C GLU A 2 -9.10 -34.45 29.65
N ILE A 3 -9.81 -33.31 29.68
CA ILE A 3 -10.61 -32.82 28.53
C ILE A 3 -10.17 -31.41 28.06
N ASP A 4 -9.26 -30.74 28.78
CA ASP A 4 -8.90 -29.34 28.45
C ASP A 4 -7.74 -29.16 27.46
N ASP A 5 -6.83 -30.14 27.31
CA ASP A 5 -5.66 -29.97 26.41
C ASP A 5 -6.02 -30.01 24.91
N HIS A 6 -7.05 -30.75 24.50
CA HIS A 6 -7.44 -30.83 23.09
C HIS A 6 -8.21 -29.61 22.56
N LYS A 7 -8.79 -28.78 23.43
CA LYS A 7 -9.44 -27.52 23.01
C LYS A 7 -8.44 -26.43 22.66
N LEU A 8 -7.29 -26.42 23.33
CA LEU A 8 -6.21 -25.46 23.07
C LEU A 8 -5.52 -25.74 21.72
N ASP A 9 -5.37 -27.03 21.38
CA ASP A 9 -4.78 -27.44 20.10
C ASP A 9 -5.65 -27.10 18.90
N LEU A 10 -6.99 -27.25 18.98
CA LEU A 10 -7.87 -26.88 17.87
C LEU A 10 -7.88 -25.37 17.59
N VAL A 11 -7.84 -24.53 18.61
CA VAL A 11 -7.78 -23.06 18.44
C VAL A 11 -6.41 -22.64 17.90
N ASN A 12 -5.31 -23.26 18.37
CA ASN A 12 -3.96 -23.03 17.85
C ASN A 12 -3.79 -23.54 16.41
N LEU A 13 -4.43 -24.67 16.05
CA LEU A 13 -4.49 -25.19 14.68
C LEU A 13 -5.32 -24.26 13.78
N TYR A 14 -6.43 -23.73 14.29
CA TYR A 14 -7.29 -22.76 13.59
C TYR A 14 -6.58 -21.42 13.36
N GLN A 15 -5.75 -20.99 14.32
CA GLN A 15 -4.91 -19.80 14.19
C GLN A 15 -3.74 -20.04 13.22
N ARG A 16 -3.09 -21.21 13.26
CA ARG A 16 -2.03 -21.60 12.29
C ARG A 16 -2.56 -21.72 10.86
N TYR A 17 -3.73 -22.32 10.66
CA TYR A 17 -4.35 -22.46 9.33
C TYR A 17 -4.75 -21.10 8.72
N ASN A 18 -5.09 -20.10 9.53
CA ASN A 18 -5.46 -18.76 9.06
C ASN A 18 -4.26 -17.81 8.84
N THR A 19 -3.07 -18.13 9.37
CA THR A 19 -1.88 -17.28 9.20
C THR A 19 -1.21 -17.40 7.82
N ASP A 20 -1.32 -18.54 7.15
CA ASP A 20 -0.61 -18.79 5.88
C ASP A 20 -1.26 -18.10 4.65
N PRO A 21 -2.60 -18.09 4.48
CA PRO A 21 -3.23 -17.44 3.33
C PRO A 21 -3.00 -15.93 3.34
N LYS A 22 -3.13 -15.26 4.50
CA LYS A 22 -2.89 -13.81 4.64
C LYS A 22 -1.48 -13.45 4.19
N ARG A 23 -0.47 -14.22 4.62
CA ARG A 23 0.93 -14.00 4.22
C ARG A 23 1.12 -14.15 2.72
N ILE A 24 0.55 -15.18 2.08
CA ILE A 24 0.64 -15.36 0.63
C ILE A 24 0.02 -14.17 -0.10
N CYS A 25 -1.16 -13.70 0.33
CA CYS A 25 -1.84 -12.54 -0.25
C CYS A 25 -0.97 -11.27 -0.16
N LEU A 26 -0.36 -11.02 1.00
CA LEU A 26 0.53 -9.88 1.20
C LEU A 26 1.80 -10.00 0.34
N THR A 27 2.39 -11.18 0.23
CA THR A 27 3.58 -11.43 -0.62
C THR A 27 3.29 -11.15 -2.09
N LEU A 28 2.13 -11.57 -2.60
CA LEU A 28 1.72 -11.27 -3.98
C LEU A 28 1.58 -9.77 -4.23
N THR A 29 1.06 -9.03 -3.24
CA THR A 29 0.90 -7.58 -3.33
C THR A 29 2.25 -6.86 -3.22
N ALA A 30 3.11 -7.28 -2.30
CA ALA A 30 4.48 -6.80 -2.17
C ALA A 30 5.27 -6.98 -3.49
N LYS A 31 5.10 -8.13 -4.17
CA LYS A 31 5.70 -8.37 -5.48
C LYS A 31 5.17 -7.41 -6.57
N ARG A 32 3.89 -7.03 -6.51
CA ARG A 32 3.33 -6.01 -7.43
C ARG A 32 3.86 -4.62 -7.14
N LEU A 33 4.01 -4.26 -5.86
CA LEU A 33 4.60 -3.00 -5.43
C LEU A 33 6.07 -2.89 -5.84
N ALA A 34 6.84 -3.98 -5.69
CA ALA A 34 8.23 -4.02 -6.13
C ALA A 34 8.38 -3.76 -7.64
N LYS A 35 7.45 -4.24 -8.47
CA LYS A 35 7.41 -3.92 -9.92
C LYS A 35 7.15 -2.45 -10.22
N LYS A 36 6.64 -1.69 -9.25
CA LYS A 36 6.41 -0.24 -9.32
C LYS A 36 7.39 0.51 -8.43
N ASN A 37 8.62 0.00 -8.31
CA ASN A 37 9.71 0.62 -7.55
C ASN A 37 9.42 0.83 -6.04
N CYS A 38 8.41 0.18 -5.47
CA CYS A 38 8.14 0.20 -4.04
C CYS A 38 8.59 -1.13 -3.41
N LEU A 39 9.78 -1.18 -2.84
CA LEU A 39 10.30 -2.37 -2.18
C LEU A 39 9.73 -2.47 -0.76
N VAL A 40 9.06 -3.58 -0.48
CA VAL A 40 8.48 -3.87 0.83
C VAL A 40 9.41 -4.81 1.60
N LYS A 41 9.89 -4.40 2.78
CA LYS A 41 10.71 -5.25 3.65
C LYS A 41 9.86 -6.00 4.67
N ASN A 42 8.85 -5.34 5.22
CA ASN A 42 7.87 -5.96 6.10
C ASN A 42 6.52 -6.10 5.38
N LEU A 43 6.03 -7.34 5.21
CA LEU A 43 4.77 -7.61 4.51
C LEU A 43 3.55 -6.92 5.13
N GLU A 44 3.57 -6.71 6.46
CA GLU A 44 2.48 -6.03 7.16
C GLU A 44 2.39 -4.54 6.77
N ALA A 45 3.51 -3.94 6.35
CA ALA A 45 3.58 -2.55 5.92
C ALA A 45 2.66 -2.24 4.72
N VAL A 46 2.38 -3.23 3.86
CA VAL A 46 1.45 -3.07 2.73
C VAL A 46 0.03 -2.75 3.22
N GLU A 47 -0.43 -3.44 4.27
CA GLU A 47 -1.75 -3.22 4.87
C GLU A 47 -1.77 -1.88 5.63
N THR A 48 -0.70 -1.59 6.37
CA THR A 48 -0.56 -0.34 7.13
C THR A 48 -0.62 0.87 6.20
N LEU A 49 0.07 0.83 5.05
CA LEU A 49 0.09 1.93 4.09
C LEU A 49 -1.29 2.26 3.53
N GLY A 50 -2.13 1.25 3.27
CA GLY A 50 -3.53 1.47 2.86
C GLY A 50 -4.41 2.09 3.95
N SER A 51 -3.99 1.96 5.20
CA SER A 51 -4.68 2.44 6.40
C SER A 51 -4.17 3.80 6.89
N THR A 52 -3.08 4.30 6.30
CA THR A 52 -2.43 5.55 6.67
C THR A 52 -3.40 6.72 6.55
N SER A 53 -3.51 7.49 7.63
CA SER A 53 -4.30 8.72 7.69
C SER A 53 -3.45 9.98 7.75
N ILE A 54 -2.23 9.88 8.29
CA ILE A 54 -1.28 10.99 8.39
C ILE A 54 0.06 10.57 7.78
N ILE A 55 0.62 11.40 6.91
CA ILE A 55 1.99 11.27 6.40
C ILE A 55 2.81 12.42 6.99
N CYS A 56 3.81 12.09 7.80
CA CYS A 56 4.88 12.99 8.19
C CYS A 56 6.02 12.85 7.18
N ALA A 57 6.41 13.95 6.54
CA ALA A 57 7.48 13.94 5.52
C ALA A 57 8.57 14.94 5.90
N ASP A 58 9.85 14.54 5.79
CA ASP A 58 10.94 15.50 5.79
C ASP A 58 10.95 16.31 4.48
N LYS A 59 11.57 17.49 4.52
CA LYS A 59 11.73 18.39 3.39
C LYS A 59 12.93 18.01 2.54
N ILE A 60 14.11 17.88 3.15
CA ILE A 60 15.36 17.59 2.44
C ILE A 60 15.32 16.14 1.95
N GLY A 61 15.72 15.91 0.69
CA GLY A 61 15.84 14.59 0.05
C GLY A 61 14.59 13.72 -0.04
N THR A 62 13.48 14.18 0.54
CA THR A 62 12.17 13.51 0.58
C THR A 62 11.13 14.27 -0.23
N LEU A 63 10.87 15.56 0.08
CA LEU A 63 10.01 16.44 -0.73
C LEU A 63 10.79 17.25 -1.76
N THR A 64 12.09 17.46 -1.49
CA THR A 64 13.02 18.18 -2.36
C THR A 64 14.12 17.24 -2.81
N GLN A 65 14.74 17.51 -3.96
CA GLN A 65 15.79 16.66 -4.54
C GLN A 65 17.13 16.73 -3.78
N ASN A 66 17.18 17.38 -2.60
CA ASN A 66 18.40 17.72 -1.87
C ASN A 66 19.49 18.33 -2.79
N ARG A 67 19.06 19.21 -3.70
CA ARG A 67 19.90 19.82 -4.72
C ARG A 67 19.46 21.25 -4.95
N MET A 68 20.39 22.19 -4.83
CA MET A 68 20.15 23.58 -5.20
C MET A 68 19.88 23.67 -6.70
N THR A 69 18.78 24.32 -7.07
CA THR A 69 18.33 24.50 -8.46
C THR A 69 17.81 25.92 -8.61
N VAL A 70 18.06 26.54 -9.75
CA VAL A 70 17.51 27.87 -10.07
C VAL A 70 15.99 27.76 -10.11
N ALA A 71 15.28 28.64 -9.39
CA ALA A 71 13.83 28.59 -9.26
C ALA A 71 13.12 29.75 -9.97
N HIS A 72 13.67 30.96 -9.85
CA HIS A 72 13.13 32.17 -10.47
C HIS A 72 14.28 33.03 -10.98
N MET A 73 14.01 33.75 -12.06
CA MET A 73 14.95 34.69 -12.68
C MET A 73 14.21 36.02 -12.87
N TRP A 74 14.92 37.13 -12.64
CA TRP A 74 14.35 38.45 -12.84
C TRP A 74 15.18 39.21 -13.86
N PHE A 75 14.55 39.51 -14.99
CA PHE A 75 15.11 40.34 -16.07
C PHE A 75 13.95 41.05 -16.77
N ASP A 76 14.23 42.19 -17.39
CA ASP A 76 13.23 43.02 -18.09
C ASP A 76 11.96 43.33 -17.26
N ASN A 77 12.17 43.51 -15.96
CA ASN A 77 11.12 43.79 -14.98
C ASN A 77 10.02 42.70 -14.89
N GLN A 78 10.34 41.45 -15.27
CA GLN A 78 9.46 40.30 -15.16
C GLN A 78 10.12 39.18 -14.35
N ILE A 79 9.33 38.45 -13.58
CA ILE A 79 9.75 37.23 -12.89
C ILE A 79 9.46 36.05 -13.82
N VAL A 80 10.50 35.31 -14.21
CA VAL A 80 10.42 34.11 -15.01
C VAL A 80 10.66 32.90 -14.12
N GLU A 81 9.70 31.98 -14.08
CA GLU A 81 9.80 30.72 -13.33
C GLU A 81 10.68 29.72 -14.10
N ALA A 82 11.67 29.16 -13.40
CA ALA A 82 12.53 28.11 -13.92
C ALA A 82 11.88 26.73 -13.72
N ASP A 83 12.11 25.78 -14.64
CA ASP A 83 11.77 24.39 -14.37
C ASP A 83 12.67 23.91 -13.21
N THR A 84 12.08 23.23 -12.24
CA THR A 84 12.76 22.63 -11.07
C THR A 84 12.57 21.12 -10.99
N SER A 85 11.96 20.52 -12.03
CA SER A 85 11.71 19.08 -12.11
C SER A 85 12.97 18.24 -12.37
N GLU A 86 13.00 17.00 -11.87
CA GLU A 86 14.20 16.15 -11.85
C GLU A 86 14.63 15.64 -13.24
N TYR A 87 13.66 15.40 -14.11
CA TYR A 87 13.88 14.88 -15.46
C TYR A 87 13.89 15.96 -16.53
N GLN A 88 13.76 17.23 -16.13
CA GLN A 88 13.84 18.45 -16.94
C GLN A 88 14.08 18.19 -18.43
N GLN A 89 13.01 17.88 -19.15
CA GLN A 89 13.11 17.64 -20.59
C GLN A 89 13.05 18.97 -21.36
N ASN A 90 12.63 20.09 -20.73
CA ASN A 90 12.53 21.40 -21.38
C ASN A 90 12.88 22.56 -20.43
N ALA A 91 14.10 23.10 -20.52
CA ALA A 91 14.46 24.39 -19.92
C ALA A 91 14.55 25.47 -21.01
N THR A 92 13.45 25.79 -21.70
CA THR A 92 13.41 26.88 -22.68
C THR A 92 12.97 28.17 -22.02
N TYR A 93 13.93 28.92 -21.50
CA TYR A 93 13.75 30.31 -21.09
C TYR A 93 13.96 31.18 -22.32
N ASN A 94 13.02 32.08 -22.66
CA ASN A 94 13.01 32.93 -23.87
C ASN A 94 14.42 33.32 -24.37
N GLY A 95 14.97 32.51 -25.28
CA GLY A 95 16.39 32.54 -25.66
C GLY A 95 16.81 33.77 -26.46
N THR A 96 15.84 34.57 -26.92
CA THR A 96 16.04 35.71 -27.82
C THR A 96 16.04 37.06 -27.10
N ILE A 97 15.69 37.08 -25.81
CA ILE A 97 15.59 38.34 -25.06
C ILE A 97 17.00 38.85 -24.69
N PRO A 98 17.36 40.10 -25.02
CA PRO A 98 18.68 40.65 -24.69
C PRO A 98 19.01 40.61 -23.19
N GLY A 99 18.01 40.86 -22.33
CA GLY A 99 18.15 40.76 -20.88
C GLY A 99 18.49 39.35 -20.42
N TRP A 100 17.89 38.33 -21.03
CA TRP A 100 18.22 36.92 -20.77
C TRP A 100 19.65 36.61 -21.20
N LEU A 101 20.04 36.94 -22.44
CA LEU A 101 21.38 36.66 -22.97
C LEU A 101 22.50 37.28 -22.12
N ALA A 102 22.30 38.52 -21.63
CA ALA A 102 23.23 39.17 -20.73
C ALA A 102 23.32 38.45 -19.38
N LEU A 103 22.17 38.08 -18.79
CA LEU A 103 22.10 37.38 -17.51
C LEU A 103 22.75 35.99 -17.59
N THR A 104 22.45 35.20 -18.64
CA THR A 104 23.03 33.87 -18.83
C THR A 104 24.53 33.95 -19.08
N ARG A 105 25.00 34.96 -19.83
CA ARG A 105 26.44 35.22 -20.01
C ARG A 105 27.14 35.49 -18.67
N CYS A 106 26.55 36.31 -17.80
CA CYS A 106 27.07 36.53 -16.45
C CYS A 106 27.10 35.24 -15.63
N ALA A 107 26.01 34.45 -15.66
CA ALA A 107 25.92 33.18 -14.93
C ALA A 107 26.91 32.09 -15.44
N ILE A 108 27.25 32.12 -16.74
CA ILE A 108 28.25 31.24 -17.35
C ILE A 108 29.67 31.65 -16.95
N LEU A 109 30.02 32.93 -17.12
CA LEU A 109 31.40 33.41 -17.02
C LEU A 109 31.84 33.69 -15.58
N CYS A 110 30.95 34.27 -14.76
CA CYS A 110 31.21 34.59 -13.36
C CYS A 110 30.85 33.42 -12.44
N ASN A 111 31.37 32.23 -12.78
CA ASN A 111 31.07 30.99 -12.09
C ASN A 111 32.29 30.06 -12.18
N ARG A 112 32.66 29.44 -11.05
CA ARG A 112 33.82 28.52 -10.94
C ARG A 112 33.43 27.05 -10.92
N ALA A 113 32.15 26.71 -10.91
CA ALA A 113 31.72 25.33 -10.96
C ALA A 113 31.98 24.73 -12.34
N ASP A 114 32.44 23.48 -12.38
CA ASP A 114 32.70 22.70 -13.59
C ASP A 114 32.17 21.27 -13.45
N PHE A 115 31.74 20.65 -14.55
CA PHE A 115 31.33 19.25 -14.55
C PHE A 115 32.55 18.33 -14.40
N LYS A 116 32.39 17.23 -13.64
CA LYS A 116 33.42 16.17 -13.63
C LYS A 116 33.48 15.51 -15.01
N GLN A 117 34.70 15.38 -15.56
CA GLN A 117 34.98 14.91 -16.92
C GLN A 117 34.92 13.38 -17.10
N ASP A 118 34.32 12.67 -16.14
CA ASP A 118 34.22 11.21 -16.20
C ASP A 118 33.22 10.79 -17.30
N PRO A 119 33.55 9.83 -18.19
CA PRO A 119 32.66 9.39 -19.27
C PRO A 119 31.28 8.91 -18.77
N GLU A 120 31.25 8.25 -17.60
CA GLU A 120 30.02 7.82 -16.95
C GLU A 120 29.18 8.99 -16.44
N ASN A 121 29.81 10.08 -15.99
CA ASN A 121 29.13 11.27 -15.49
C ASN A 121 28.54 12.10 -16.64
N LEU A 122 29.27 12.24 -17.75
CA LEU A 122 28.81 13.00 -18.92
C LEU A 122 27.62 12.33 -19.63
N ALA A 123 27.50 11.00 -19.52
CA ALA A 123 26.37 10.21 -20.01
C ALA A 123 25.06 10.41 -19.21
N GLN A 124 25.14 10.96 -17.99
CA GLN A 124 23.96 11.25 -17.16
C GLN A 124 23.25 12.55 -17.60
N PRO A 125 21.93 12.69 -17.32
CA PRO A 125 21.20 13.94 -17.51
C PRO A 125 21.89 15.13 -16.80
N VAL A 126 21.85 16.33 -17.39
CA VAL A 126 22.62 17.52 -16.93
C VAL A 126 22.43 17.81 -15.43
N LEU A 127 21.20 17.71 -14.92
CA LEU A 127 20.93 17.93 -13.50
C LEU A 127 21.64 16.91 -12.61
N GLN A 128 21.73 15.65 -13.04
CA GLN A 128 22.31 14.55 -12.27
C GLN A 128 23.85 14.53 -12.31
N ARG A 129 24.45 15.23 -13.28
CA ARG A 129 25.92 15.34 -13.39
C ARG A 129 26.54 15.90 -12.12
N GLN A 130 27.61 15.27 -11.67
CA GLN A 130 28.44 15.77 -10.57
C GLN A 130 29.26 16.96 -11.05
N CYS A 131 29.39 17.96 -10.18
CA CYS A 131 30.14 19.20 -10.42
C CYS A 131 31.19 19.40 -9.32
N TYR A 132 32.30 20.05 -9.67
CA TYR A 132 33.18 20.72 -8.72
C TYR A 132 32.64 22.13 -8.46
N GLY A 133 32.80 22.66 -7.25
CA GLY A 133 32.34 24.00 -6.88
C GLY A 133 31.21 24.00 -5.84
N ASP A 134 30.80 25.20 -5.45
CA ASP A 134 29.77 25.42 -4.43
C ASP A 134 28.37 25.09 -4.99
N GLU A 135 27.42 24.72 -4.13
CA GLU A 135 26.08 24.29 -4.58
C GLU A 135 25.32 25.37 -5.37
N SER A 136 25.53 26.65 -5.04
CA SER A 136 24.95 27.79 -5.76
C SER A 136 25.52 27.94 -7.17
N GLU A 137 26.84 27.87 -7.30
CA GLU A 137 27.53 27.92 -8.60
C GLU A 137 27.18 26.71 -9.47
N ALA A 138 27.10 25.52 -8.88
CA ALA A 138 26.69 24.30 -9.55
C ALA A 138 25.23 24.36 -10.04
N ALA A 139 24.33 24.97 -9.26
CA ALA A 139 22.93 25.19 -9.67
C ALA A 139 22.84 26.11 -10.88
N LEU A 140 23.60 27.21 -10.89
CA LEU A 140 23.69 28.13 -12.03
C LEU A 140 24.27 27.42 -13.26
N LEU A 141 25.38 26.68 -13.10
CA LEU A 141 26.02 25.93 -14.19
C LEU A 141 25.04 24.96 -14.86
N LYS A 142 24.30 24.19 -14.05
CA LYS A 142 23.31 23.24 -14.57
C LYS A 142 22.16 23.93 -15.29
N CYS A 143 21.68 25.06 -14.78
CA CYS A 143 20.61 25.84 -15.41
C CYS A 143 21.03 26.39 -16.78
N VAL A 144 22.26 26.90 -16.90
CA VAL A 144 22.76 27.47 -18.16
C VAL A 144 23.15 26.39 -19.17
N GLU A 145 23.70 25.26 -18.71
CA GLU A 145 23.99 24.08 -19.56
C GLU A 145 22.70 23.45 -20.11
N LEU A 146 21.60 23.49 -19.36
CA LEU A 146 20.31 23.00 -19.84
C LEU A 146 19.64 23.93 -20.86
N SER A 147 19.87 25.24 -20.77
CA SER A 147 19.17 26.23 -21.60
C SER A 147 19.93 26.60 -22.87
N ILE A 148 21.25 26.80 -22.77
CA ILE A 148 22.11 27.18 -23.90
C ILE A 148 22.94 25.99 -24.41
N GLY A 149 23.34 25.09 -23.50
CA GLY A 149 24.26 24.00 -23.81
C GLY A 149 25.69 24.46 -24.07
N ASN A 150 26.62 23.50 -24.05
CA ASN A 150 28.02 23.69 -24.43
C ASN A 150 28.73 24.83 -23.67
N VAL A 151 28.48 24.92 -22.36
CA VAL A 151 28.98 26.01 -21.50
C VAL A 151 30.52 26.03 -21.45
N ILE A 152 31.15 24.86 -21.53
CA ILE A 152 32.62 24.72 -21.54
C ILE A 152 33.21 25.44 -22.76
N ASN A 153 32.69 25.17 -23.95
CA ASN A 153 33.13 25.85 -25.18
C ASN A 153 32.87 27.37 -25.09
N PHE A 154 31.73 27.77 -24.52
CA PHE A 154 31.44 29.19 -24.31
C PHE A 154 32.48 29.88 -23.41
N ARG A 155 32.97 29.20 -22.36
CA ARG A 155 34.04 29.70 -21.48
C ARG A 155 35.42 29.69 -22.15
N GLU A 156 35.70 28.73 -23.04
CA GLU A 156 36.95 28.67 -23.80
C GLU A 156 37.06 29.82 -24.80
N ILE A 157 35.97 30.14 -25.50
CA ILE A 157 35.89 31.27 -26.44
C ILE A 157 36.03 32.61 -25.69
N ASN A 158 35.43 32.71 -24.50
CA ASN A 158 35.46 33.92 -23.67
C ASN A 158 36.53 33.82 -22.58
N ARG A 159 37.81 33.85 -22.98
CA ARG A 159 38.94 33.60 -22.08
C ARG A 159 38.95 34.56 -20.90
N LYS A 160 39.04 34.01 -19.69
CA LYS A 160 39.15 34.75 -18.42
C LYS A 160 40.54 35.39 -18.29
N VAL A 161 40.58 36.71 -18.14
CA VAL A 161 41.80 37.53 -17.97
C VAL A 161 42.11 37.77 -16.49
N CYS A 162 41.08 38.04 -15.71
CA CYS A 162 41.21 38.34 -14.28
C CYS A 162 39.94 37.88 -13.54
N GLU A 163 40.08 37.49 -12.29
CA GLU A 163 38.93 37.22 -11.41
C GLU A 163 39.21 37.65 -9.97
N ILE A 164 38.15 38.08 -9.31
CA ILE A 164 38.07 38.28 -7.87
C ILE A 164 37.09 37.22 -7.35
N PRO A 165 37.55 36.21 -6.59
CA PRO A 165 36.67 35.25 -5.95
C PRO A 165 35.66 35.93 -5.04
N PHE A 166 34.54 35.25 -4.80
CA PHE A 166 33.65 35.62 -3.71
C PHE A 166 34.42 35.63 -2.38
N ASN A 167 34.23 36.70 -1.60
CA ASN A 167 34.69 36.76 -0.22
C ASN A 167 33.61 37.39 0.67
N SER A 168 33.61 37.06 1.96
CA SER A 168 32.58 37.50 2.92
C SER A 168 32.64 39.01 3.23
N THR A 169 33.79 39.65 2.98
CA THR A 169 34.01 41.08 3.21
C THR A 169 33.42 41.93 2.08
N ASN A 170 33.71 41.59 0.82
CA ASN A 170 33.28 42.36 -0.35
C ASN A 170 31.88 41.92 -0.82
N LYS A 171 31.46 40.69 -0.52
CA LYS A 171 30.14 40.13 -0.83
C LYS A 171 29.78 40.09 -2.33
N TYR A 172 30.79 40.10 -3.20
CA TYR A 172 30.61 39.94 -4.64
C TYR A 172 31.71 39.05 -5.23
N GLN A 173 31.44 38.52 -6.41
CA GLN A 173 32.39 37.83 -7.29
C GLN A 173 32.41 38.56 -8.63
N VAL A 174 33.59 38.74 -9.22
CA VAL A 174 33.75 39.42 -10.51
C VAL A 174 34.78 38.69 -11.34
N SER A 175 34.54 38.57 -12.65
CA SER A 175 35.52 38.08 -13.61
C SER A 175 35.54 38.94 -14.87
N ILE A 176 36.73 39.12 -15.45
CA ILE A 176 36.98 39.90 -16.66
C ILE A 176 37.38 38.91 -17.76
N HIS A 177 36.73 39.02 -18.92
CA HIS A 177 36.89 38.08 -20.03
C HIS A 177 37.12 38.83 -21.37
N GLU A 178 37.87 38.21 -22.27
CA GLU A 178 37.98 38.64 -23.68
C GLU A 178 36.71 38.20 -24.45
N MET A 179 36.16 39.03 -25.33
CA MET A 179 34.92 38.72 -26.08
C MET A 179 35.16 38.55 -27.59
N TYR A 180 34.57 37.50 -28.16
CA TYR A 180 34.37 37.29 -29.59
C TYR A 180 32.86 37.19 -29.90
N THR A 181 32.39 37.86 -30.96
CA THR A 181 30.98 37.89 -31.37
C THR A 181 30.78 37.16 -32.70
N ASP A 182 29.87 36.18 -32.75
CA ASP A 182 29.10 35.80 -33.96
C ASP A 182 27.80 35.03 -33.60
N ASN A 183 26.87 35.01 -34.56
CA ASN A 183 25.39 35.00 -34.44
C ASN A 183 24.64 33.67 -34.15
N GLU A 184 23.49 33.86 -33.46
CA GLU A 184 22.15 33.21 -33.39
C GLU A 184 21.89 31.74 -33.79
N SER A 185 21.10 31.04 -32.95
CA SER A 185 20.06 30.06 -33.39
C SER A 185 18.96 29.81 -32.34
N GLU A 186 17.73 29.59 -32.82
CA GLU A 186 16.41 29.54 -32.14
C GLU A 186 16.04 28.19 -31.46
N VAL A 187 15.11 28.20 -30.48
CA VAL A 187 14.42 27.00 -29.94
C VAL A 187 12.93 27.25 -29.62
N ASP A 188 12.10 26.25 -29.96
CA ASP A 188 10.61 26.16 -29.94
C ASP A 188 10.02 25.62 -28.60
N SER A 189 8.70 25.78 -28.38
CA SER A 189 8.02 25.75 -27.06
C SER A 189 6.83 24.76 -26.92
N ARG A 190 6.63 24.14 -25.72
CA ARG A 190 5.34 23.62 -25.16
C ARG A 190 5.45 23.06 -23.70
N PRO A 191 4.35 23.03 -22.88
CA PRO A 191 4.42 23.07 -21.39
C PRO A 191 4.01 21.80 -20.57
N TYR A 192 4.27 21.86 -19.24
CA TYR A 192 4.32 20.80 -18.20
C TYR A 192 3.19 20.80 -17.14
N LEU A 193 3.18 19.77 -16.25
CA LEU A 193 2.18 19.51 -15.19
C LEU A 193 2.79 19.29 -13.78
N LEU A 194 2.31 20.04 -12.78
CA LEU A 194 2.50 19.82 -11.32
C LEU A 194 1.18 19.33 -10.69
N SER A 195 1.21 18.27 -9.85
CA SER A 195 0.17 17.93 -8.83
C SER A 195 0.33 16.53 -8.21
N ARG A 196 1.36 16.30 -7.37
CA ARG A 196 1.59 14.96 -6.77
C ARG A 196 1.03 14.79 -5.34
N ILE A 197 1.03 15.83 -4.50
CA ILE A 197 0.45 15.79 -3.14
C ILE A 197 -1.08 15.89 -3.15
N ALA A 198 -1.66 16.51 -4.18
CA ALA A 198 -3.11 16.65 -4.35
C ALA A 198 -3.85 15.30 -4.31
N LYS A 199 -3.23 14.22 -4.81
CA LYS A 199 -3.80 12.86 -4.78
C LYS A 199 -3.84 12.25 -3.38
N CYS A 200 -2.85 12.53 -2.53
CA CYS A 200 -2.89 12.10 -1.12
C CYS A 200 -4.02 12.81 -0.37
N ARG A 201 -4.18 14.11 -0.60
CA ARG A 201 -5.25 14.90 0.00
C ARG A 201 -6.64 14.48 -0.50
N SER A 202 -6.80 14.19 -1.79
CA SER A 202 -8.07 13.66 -2.33
C SER A 202 -8.45 12.31 -1.72
N ALA A 203 -7.45 11.54 -1.25
CA ALA A 203 -7.63 10.30 -0.51
C ALA A 203 -7.89 10.47 0.99
N GLY A 204 -8.05 11.70 1.46
CA GLY A 204 -8.30 12.03 2.86
C GLY A 204 -7.09 11.84 3.77
N ILE A 205 -5.87 11.84 3.21
CA ILE A 205 -4.62 11.72 3.98
C ILE A 205 -4.10 13.12 4.29
N LYS A 206 -3.88 13.39 5.58
CA LYS A 206 -3.24 14.62 6.05
C LYS A 206 -1.74 14.50 5.86
N VAL A 207 -1.12 15.49 5.21
CA VAL A 207 0.34 15.55 5.02
C VAL A 207 0.90 16.65 5.91
N ILE A 208 1.90 16.31 6.72
CA ILE A 208 2.56 17.22 7.66
C ILE A 208 4.05 17.27 7.28
N MET A 209 4.60 18.46 7.11
CA MET A 209 6.03 18.63 6.92
C MET A 209 6.72 18.69 8.28
N VAL A 210 7.79 17.89 8.48
CA VAL A 210 8.59 17.89 9.71
C VAL A 210 10.07 17.99 9.36
N THR A 211 10.62 19.20 9.43
CA THR A 211 11.97 19.49 8.93
C THR A 211 12.86 20.25 9.92
N GLY A 212 14.17 20.06 9.79
CA GLY A 212 15.21 20.80 10.51
C GLY A 212 15.53 22.18 9.91
N ASP A 213 14.93 22.50 8.75
CA ASP A 213 15.17 23.74 8.04
C ASP A 213 14.48 24.96 8.65
N HIS A 214 14.98 26.13 8.27
CA HIS A 214 14.43 27.40 8.75
C HIS A 214 12.99 27.61 8.23
N PRO A 215 12.06 28.18 9.04
CA PRO A 215 10.67 28.43 8.63
C PRO A 215 10.52 29.19 7.31
N ILE A 216 11.40 30.17 7.08
CA ILE A 216 11.42 31.01 5.86
C ILE A 216 11.59 30.16 4.60
N THR A 217 12.32 29.04 4.67
CA THR A 217 12.52 28.12 3.54
C THR A 217 11.43 27.04 3.51
N ALA A 218 11.00 26.56 4.68
CA ALA A 218 10.00 25.50 4.80
C ALA A 218 8.61 25.94 4.31
N LYS A 219 8.17 27.16 4.64
CA LYS A 219 6.83 27.66 4.27
C LYS A 219 6.63 27.76 2.74
N PRO A 220 7.51 28.40 1.94
CA PRO A 220 7.38 28.40 0.48
C PRO A 220 7.41 27.01 -0.15
N ILE A 221 8.29 26.12 0.31
CA ILE A 221 8.37 24.75 -0.21
C ILE A 221 7.09 23.97 0.11
N SER A 222 6.52 24.17 1.30
CA SER A 222 5.25 23.54 1.67
C SER A 222 4.08 24.02 0.79
N ARG A 223 4.08 25.28 0.35
CA ARG A 223 3.10 25.81 -0.62
C ARG A 223 3.32 25.24 -2.01
N ALA A 224 4.56 25.22 -2.50
CA ALA A 224 4.91 24.65 -3.82
C ALA A 224 4.59 23.14 -3.90
N ALA A 225 4.83 22.42 -2.81
CA ALA A 225 4.51 20.99 -2.73
C ALA A 225 3.00 20.72 -2.63
N GLY A 226 2.19 21.69 -2.16
CA GLY A 226 0.75 21.55 -1.94
C GLY A 226 0.36 21.00 -0.56
N ILE A 227 1.26 21.11 0.42
CA ILE A 227 0.99 20.84 1.84
C ILE A 227 0.18 21.99 2.44
N ILE A 228 0.63 23.22 2.21
CA ILE A 228 -0.17 24.43 2.45
C ILE A 228 -0.83 24.80 1.12
N SER A 229 -2.14 24.96 1.11
CA SER A 229 -2.88 25.42 -0.08
C SER A 229 -2.53 26.88 -0.41
N GLN A 230 -2.64 27.28 -1.68
CA GLN A 230 -2.36 28.67 -2.07
C GLN A 230 -3.35 29.66 -1.44
N ASP A 231 -4.58 29.21 -1.18
CA ASP A 231 -5.68 30.02 -0.64
C ASP A 231 -5.76 30.01 0.90
N THR A 232 -4.88 29.30 1.60
CA THR A 232 -4.90 29.20 3.06
C THR A 232 -3.87 30.13 3.70
N GLU A 233 -4.31 30.82 4.76
CA GLU A 233 -3.49 31.77 5.49
C GLU A 233 -2.99 31.15 6.81
N THR A 234 -1.77 31.52 7.20
CA THR A 234 -1.25 31.28 8.55
C THR A 234 -1.60 32.43 9.49
N VAL A 235 -1.42 32.24 10.80
CA VAL A 235 -1.66 33.30 11.79
C VAL A 235 -0.83 34.54 11.47
N GLU A 236 0.41 34.35 11.01
CA GLU A 236 1.30 35.43 10.57
C GLU A 236 0.79 36.13 9.31
N ASP A 237 0.25 35.37 8.34
CA ASP A 237 -0.33 35.94 7.11
C ASP A 237 -1.55 36.81 7.44
N ILE A 238 -2.40 36.36 8.37
CA ILE A 238 -3.59 37.10 8.81
C ILE A 238 -3.18 38.38 9.54
N ALA A 239 -2.19 38.30 10.43
CA ALA A 239 -1.67 39.45 11.16
C ALA A 239 -1.09 40.51 10.21
N GLU A 240 -0.27 40.08 9.24
CA GLU A 240 0.33 40.97 8.24
C GLU A 240 -0.73 41.61 7.34
N ARG A 241 -1.71 40.84 6.85
CA ARG A 241 -2.81 41.35 6.02
C ARG A 241 -3.71 42.33 6.77
N ALA A 242 -4.01 42.07 8.03
CA ALA A 242 -4.87 42.91 8.85
C ALA A 242 -4.13 44.07 9.53
N GLY A 243 -2.80 44.08 9.51
CA GLY A 243 -1.97 45.08 10.17
C GLY A 243 -2.08 45.07 11.70
N VAL A 244 -2.42 43.91 12.28
CA VAL A 244 -2.60 43.72 13.73
C VAL A 244 -1.46 42.91 14.34
N SER A 245 -1.31 42.97 15.66
CA SER A 245 -0.32 42.14 16.36
C SER A 245 -0.72 40.65 16.32
N LEU A 246 0.27 39.74 16.42
CA LEU A 246 0.03 38.29 16.41
C LEU A 246 -0.91 37.81 17.53
N GLU A 247 -0.94 38.53 18.66
CA GLU A 247 -1.76 38.19 19.83
C GLU A 247 -3.24 38.51 19.63
N GLU A 248 -3.57 39.44 18.70
CA GLU A 248 -4.93 39.83 18.37
C GLU A 248 -5.60 38.88 17.38
N VAL A 249 -4.82 38.04 16.69
CA VAL A 249 -5.34 37.08 15.72
C VAL A 249 -5.80 35.82 16.44
N ASN A 250 -7.07 35.46 16.25
CA ASN A 250 -7.58 34.19 16.75
C ASN A 250 -6.92 33.03 15.98
N PRO A 251 -6.18 32.13 16.66
CA PRO A 251 -5.49 31.03 15.99
C PRO A 251 -6.43 30.10 15.22
N ARG A 252 -7.71 30.03 15.59
CA ARG A 252 -8.71 29.18 14.91
C ARG A 252 -9.10 29.67 13.51
N ASP A 253 -8.86 30.94 13.21
CA ASP A 253 -9.17 31.50 11.89
C ASP A 253 -8.13 31.06 10.85
N ALA A 254 -6.92 30.72 11.30
CA ALA A 254 -5.85 30.17 10.46
C ALA A 254 -6.04 28.67 10.23
N LYS A 255 -6.18 28.27 8.97
CA LYS A 255 -6.23 26.85 8.56
C LYS A 255 -4.84 26.23 8.44
N ALA A 256 -3.82 27.05 8.21
CA ALA A 256 -2.44 26.62 8.11
C ALA A 256 -1.63 27.15 9.30
N CYS A 257 -0.65 26.39 9.78
CA CYS A 257 0.29 26.89 10.78
C CYS A 257 1.73 26.46 10.48
N VAL A 258 2.68 27.31 10.87
CA VAL A 258 4.11 27.03 10.82
C VAL A 258 4.66 27.15 12.22
N ILE A 259 5.15 26.05 12.78
CA ILE A 259 5.62 25.99 14.17
C ILE A 259 7.13 25.84 14.17
N HIS A 260 7.81 26.73 14.89
CA HIS A 260 9.25 26.66 15.07
C HIS A 260 9.61 25.64 16.18
N GLY A 261 10.76 24.98 16.04
CA GLY A 261 11.22 23.97 16.97
C GLY A 261 11.41 24.47 18.41
N THR A 262 11.71 25.74 18.64
CA THR A 262 11.77 26.30 20.00
C THR A 262 10.41 26.27 20.69
N ASP A 263 9.36 26.59 19.94
CA ASP A 263 8.02 26.75 20.46
C ASP A 263 7.43 25.36 20.70
N LEU A 264 7.68 24.43 19.77
CA LEU A 264 7.34 23.03 19.93
C LEU A 264 7.97 22.40 21.19
N LYS A 265 9.16 22.85 21.60
CA LYS A 265 9.81 22.38 22.83
C LYS A 265 9.12 22.89 24.10
N ALA A 266 8.55 24.09 24.04
CA ALA A 266 7.84 24.69 25.15
C ALA A 266 6.41 24.15 25.30
N MET A 267 5.83 23.60 24.23
CA MET A 267 4.47 23.07 24.22
C MET A 267 4.32 21.79 25.05
N SER A 268 3.19 21.69 25.76
CA SER A 268 2.77 20.46 26.42
C SER A 268 2.18 19.46 25.42
N PRO A 269 2.15 18.14 25.72
CA PRO A 269 1.53 17.15 24.85
C PRO A 269 0.06 17.46 24.49
N ALA A 270 -0.70 18.06 25.43
CA ALA A 270 -2.09 18.44 25.19
C ALA A 270 -2.23 19.62 24.22
N GLU A 271 -1.30 20.58 24.26
CA GLU A 271 -1.25 21.68 23.30
C GLU A 271 -0.88 21.20 21.90
N ILE A 272 0.05 20.25 21.80
CA ILE A 272 0.39 19.60 20.52
C ILE A 272 -0.83 18.87 19.96
N ASP A 273 -1.56 18.15 20.80
CA ASP A 273 -2.77 17.41 20.38
C ASP A 273 -3.87 18.38 19.91
N ALA A 274 -4.07 19.51 20.60
CA ALA A 274 -4.99 20.57 20.17
C ALA A 274 -4.55 21.23 18.85
N LEU A 275 -3.25 21.46 18.65
CA LEU A 275 -2.70 22.02 17.43
C LEU A 275 -2.94 21.09 16.23
N LEU A 276 -2.67 19.79 16.41
CA LEU A 276 -2.89 18.77 15.39
C LEU A 276 -4.36 18.61 15.02
N GLU A 277 -5.29 18.86 15.95
CA GLU A 277 -6.75 18.80 15.71
C GLU A 277 -7.28 20.07 15.02
N ASN A 278 -6.87 21.25 15.48
CA ASN A 278 -7.40 22.53 15.01
C ASN A 278 -6.86 22.96 13.64
N HIS A 279 -5.68 22.49 13.23
CA HIS A 279 -5.03 22.95 12.00
C HIS A 279 -4.90 21.81 10.99
N PRO A 280 -5.61 21.85 9.85
CA PRO A 280 -5.51 20.82 8.82
C PRO A 280 -4.17 20.83 8.07
N GLU A 281 -3.51 21.99 7.93
CA GLU A 281 -2.26 22.15 7.20
C GLU A 281 -1.15 22.59 8.15
N ILE A 282 -0.13 21.76 8.36
CA ILE A 282 0.87 21.97 9.41
C ILE A 282 2.28 21.79 8.86
N VAL A 283 3.15 22.73 9.23
CA VAL A 283 4.59 22.65 8.98
C VAL A 283 5.33 22.83 10.29
N PHE A 284 6.11 21.83 10.70
CA PHE A 284 7.07 21.96 11.78
C PHE A 284 8.46 22.22 11.20
N ALA A 285 9.02 23.38 11.52
CA ALA A 285 10.31 23.84 11.03
C ALA A 285 11.33 23.94 12.17
N ARG A 286 12.62 23.87 11.83
CA ARG A 286 13.75 23.88 12.78
C ARG A 286 13.64 22.81 13.88
N THR A 287 13.11 21.64 13.52
CA THR A 287 12.91 20.53 14.46
C THR A 287 14.19 19.71 14.67
N SER A 288 14.40 19.26 15.90
CA SER A 288 15.41 18.27 16.26
C SER A 288 14.89 16.84 16.04
N PRO A 289 15.75 15.81 15.92
CA PRO A 289 15.33 14.41 15.79
C PRO A 289 14.33 13.97 16.87
N GLN A 290 14.55 14.39 18.13
CA GLN A 290 13.66 14.08 19.26
C GLN A 290 12.27 14.69 19.08
N GLN A 291 12.19 15.90 18.53
CA GLN A 291 10.92 16.57 18.26
C GLN A 291 10.15 15.91 17.12
N LYS A 292 10.83 15.34 16.12
CA LYS A 292 10.16 14.54 15.08
C LYS A 292 9.41 13.36 15.71
N ILE A 293 10.00 12.70 16.71
CA ILE A 293 9.34 11.63 17.49
C ILE A 293 8.10 12.19 18.20
N THR A 294 8.21 13.32 18.90
CA THR A 294 7.10 13.94 19.62
C THR A 294 5.92 14.26 18.72
N VAL A 295 6.17 14.75 17.49
CA VAL A 295 5.14 15.00 16.48
C VAL A 295 4.46 13.71 16.03
N VAL A 296 5.24 12.66 15.72
CA VAL A 296 4.70 11.34 15.35
C VAL A 296 3.88 10.75 16.48
N GLU A 297 4.34 10.85 17.73
CA GLU A 297 3.59 10.38 18.90
C GLU A 297 2.28 11.17 19.11
N GLY A 298 2.29 12.49 18.93
CA GLY A 298 1.07 13.30 18.98
C GLY A 298 0.04 12.87 17.95
N CYS A 299 0.48 12.63 16.71
CA CYS A 299 -0.39 12.10 15.66
C CYS A 299 -0.96 10.72 16.04
N LYS A 300 -0.14 9.82 16.60
CA LYS A 300 -0.59 8.49 17.05
C LYS A 300 -1.54 8.56 18.25
N ARG A 301 -1.37 9.50 19.17
CA ARG A 301 -2.28 9.71 20.32
C ARG A 301 -3.70 10.06 19.88
N GLN A 302 -3.87 10.74 18.75
CA GLN A 302 -5.17 10.98 18.13
C GLN A 302 -5.82 9.72 17.52
N GLY A 303 -5.12 8.57 17.56
CA GLY A 303 -5.58 7.32 16.97
C GLY A 303 -5.39 7.24 15.46
N ALA A 304 -4.59 8.14 14.88
CA ALA A 304 -4.21 8.12 13.48
C ALA A 304 -3.16 7.04 13.21
N ILE A 305 -3.18 6.49 11.99
CA ILE A 305 -2.10 5.65 11.46
C ILE A 305 -1.11 6.57 10.75
N VAL A 306 0.13 6.59 11.24
CA VAL A 306 1.15 7.55 10.83
C VAL A 306 2.23 6.86 10.00
N ALA A 307 2.43 7.38 8.79
CA ALA A 307 3.60 7.06 7.97
C ALA A 307 4.65 8.16 8.13
N MET A 308 5.91 7.80 8.35
CA MET A 308 7.03 8.74 8.36
C MET A 308 7.93 8.47 7.16
N ILE A 309 8.24 9.52 6.40
CA ILE A 309 9.14 9.47 5.25
C ILE A 309 10.36 10.32 5.54
N GLY A 310 11.54 9.76 5.34
CA GLY A 310 12.80 10.46 5.49
C GLY A 310 13.91 9.86 4.66
N ASP A 311 15.00 10.62 4.52
CA ASP A 311 16.23 10.25 3.80
C ASP A 311 17.43 10.23 4.76
N GLY A 312 17.44 11.11 5.77
CA GLY A 312 18.55 11.32 6.69
C GLY A 312 18.55 10.42 7.94
N VAL A 313 19.71 10.36 8.61
CA VAL A 313 19.90 9.67 9.91
C VAL A 313 19.02 10.28 11.01
N ASN A 314 18.69 11.57 10.87
CA ASN A 314 17.84 12.32 11.79
C ASN A 314 16.39 11.80 11.84
N ASP A 315 15.94 11.09 10.80
CA ASP A 315 14.57 10.58 10.70
C ASP A 315 14.40 9.20 11.34
N LEU A 316 15.48 8.45 11.51
CA LEU A 316 15.45 7.06 11.99
C LEU A 316 14.60 6.87 13.26
N PRO A 317 14.73 7.72 14.31
CA PRO A 317 13.95 7.53 15.52
C PRO A 317 12.44 7.73 15.28
N ALA A 318 12.07 8.72 14.47
CA ALA A 318 10.69 9.01 14.13
C ALA A 318 10.11 7.92 13.21
N MET A 319 10.89 7.41 12.26
CA MET A 319 10.52 6.31 11.38
C MET A 319 10.26 5.02 12.15
N LYS A 320 11.10 4.68 13.13
CA LYS A 320 10.85 3.53 14.01
C LYS A 320 9.61 3.70 14.90
N LYS A 321 9.24 4.94 15.23
CA LYS A 321 8.07 5.23 16.07
C LYS A 321 6.76 5.25 15.28
N ALA A 322 6.83 5.60 14.00
CA ALA A 322 5.72 5.58 13.07
C ALA A 322 5.14 4.16 12.92
N ASP A 323 3.92 4.05 12.40
CA ASP A 323 3.32 2.74 12.09
C ASP A 323 3.94 2.13 10.84
N ILE A 324 4.49 2.98 9.97
CA ILE A 324 5.29 2.58 8.81
C ILE A 324 6.39 3.62 8.55
N GLY A 325 7.63 3.16 8.47
CA GLY A 325 8.77 3.94 8.00
C GLY A 325 9.02 3.73 6.51
N ILE A 326 9.10 4.82 5.74
CA ILE A 326 9.39 4.81 4.30
C ILE A 326 10.72 5.53 4.05
N ALA A 327 11.67 4.84 3.42
CA ALA A 327 12.96 5.42 3.02
C ALA A 327 13.00 5.73 1.53
N MET A 328 13.79 6.75 1.18
CA MET A 328 14.22 7.01 -0.20
C MET A 328 15.35 6.02 -0.56
N GLY A 329 15.32 5.48 -1.76
CA GLY A 329 16.21 4.43 -2.22
C GLY A 329 17.54 4.95 -2.76
N ILE A 330 17.55 6.15 -3.35
CA ILE A 330 18.73 6.77 -3.97
C ILE A 330 19.33 7.83 -3.04
N THR A 331 18.54 8.81 -2.60
CA THR A 331 18.98 9.90 -1.70
C THR A 331 19.10 9.46 -0.25
N GLY A 332 18.38 8.40 0.14
CA GLY A 332 18.34 7.92 1.53
C GLY A 332 19.64 7.23 1.95
N SER A 333 20.07 7.54 3.18
CA SER A 333 21.25 6.90 3.79
C SER A 333 21.07 5.38 3.97
N ASP A 334 22.18 4.63 3.99
CA ASP A 334 22.18 3.16 4.17
C ASP A 334 21.43 2.74 5.43
N MET A 335 21.71 3.43 6.54
CA MET A 335 21.02 3.24 7.82
C MET A 335 19.51 3.43 7.71
N ASN A 336 19.06 4.36 6.87
CA ASN A 336 17.64 4.62 6.66
C ASN A 336 16.96 3.50 5.87
N ARG A 337 17.60 3.05 4.78
CA ARG A 337 17.12 1.89 4.00
C ARG A 337 17.08 0.61 4.82
N GLU A 338 18.01 0.43 5.77
CA GLU A 338 18.04 -0.73 6.67
C GLU A 338 16.95 -0.68 7.76
N VAL A 339 16.59 0.49 8.25
CA VAL A 339 15.56 0.64 9.29
C VAL A 339 14.14 0.68 8.73
N ALA A 340 13.94 1.19 7.52
CA ALA A 340 12.62 1.36 6.94
C ALA A 340 11.87 0.04 6.69
N ASP A 341 10.55 0.10 6.80
CA ASP A 341 9.64 -1.00 6.44
C ASP A 341 9.41 -1.09 4.93
N MET A 342 9.54 0.04 4.24
CA MET A 342 9.39 0.20 2.80
C MET A 342 10.47 1.13 2.24
N VAL A 343 10.96 0.85 1.04
CA VAL A 343 11.96 1.65 0.33
C VAL A 343 11.43 2.02 -1.05
N LEU A 344 11.45 3.30 -1.40
CA LEU A 344 11.12 3.80 -2.73
C LEU A 344 12.38 3.77 -3.60
N LEU A 345 12.49 2.80 -4.50
CA LEU A 345 13.69 2.60 -5.32
C LEU A 345 13.92 3.73 -6.34
N ASP A 346 12.88 4.49 -6.66
CA ASP A 346 12.89 5.57 -7.66
C ASP A 346 12.80 6.97 -7.06
N ASP A 347 12.85 7.09 -5.72
CA ASP A 347 12.75 8.37 -5.01
C ASP A 347 11.53 9.21 -5.39
N ASN A 348 10.49 8.56 -5.94
CA ASN A 348 9.33 9.26 -6.42
C ASN A 348 8.20 9.20 -5.40
N PHE A 349 7.80 10.36 -4.88
CA PHE A 349 6.67 10.47 -3.97
C PHE A 349 5.34 9.90 -4.55
N ALA A 350 5.18 9.90 -5.89
CA ALA A 350 4.00 9.31 -6.54
C ALA A 350 3.87 7.79 -6.29
N SER A 351 4.99 7.11 -6.02
CA SER A 351 5.04 5.70 -5.68
C SER A 351 4.29 5.42 -4.36
N ILE A 352 4.25 6.39 -3.44
CA ILE A 352 3.47 6.31 -2.19
C ILE A 352 1.96 6.32 -2.46
N VAL A 353 1.49 7.19 -3.37
CA VAL A 353 0.07 7.22 -3.77
C VAL A 353 -0.35 5.86 -4.31
N THR A 354 0.50 5.27 -5.14
CA THR A 354 0.30 3.93 -5.69
C THR A 354 0.33 2.87 -4.58
N GLY A 355 1.21 3.02 -3.60
CA GLY A 355 1.29 2.17 -2.41
C GLY A 355 0.02 2.21 -1.56
N VAL A 356 -0.53 3.40 -1.30
CA VAL A 356 -1.80 3.60 -0.58
C VAL A 356 -2.94 2.93 -1.35
N GLU A 357 -3.02 3.15 -2.67
CA GLU A 357 -4.03 2.53 -3.53
C GLU A 357 -3.99 1.00 -3.43
N GLN A 358 -2.81 0.40 -3.61
CA GLN A 358 -2.65 -1.06 -3.50
C GLN A 358 -2.93 -1.57 -2.08
N GLY A 359 -2.53 -0.82 -1.05
CA GLY A 359 -2.81 -1.14 0.35
C GLY A 359 -4.32 -1.18 0.67
N ARG A 360 -5.09 -0.23 0.12
CA ARG A 360 -6.55 -0.20 0.25
C ARG A 360 -7.21 -1.36 -0.51
N LEU A 361 -6.74 -1.63 -1.73
CA LEU A 361 -7.22 -2.72 -2.56
C LEU A 361 -7.00 -4.09 -1.88
N ILE A 362 -5.80 -4.35 -1.36
CA ILE A 362 -5.50 -5.63 -0.72
C ILE A 362 -6.33 -5.82 0.54
N PHE A 363 -6.60 -4.77 1.31
CA PHE A 363 -7.44 -4.87 2.50
C PHE A 363 -8.87 -5.29 2.14
N ASP A 364 -9.47 -4.70 1.12
CA ASP A 364 -10.80 -5.09 0.64
C ASP A 364 -10.80 -6.52 0.07
N ASN A 365 -9.76 -6.92 -0.67
CA ASN A 365 -9.62 -8.26 -1.22
C ASN A 365 -9.36 -9.33 -0.14
N LEU A 366 -8.61 -8.99 0.91
CA LEU A 366 -8.42 -9.86 2.07
C LEU A 366 -9.75 -10.13 2.79
N LYS A 367 -10.64 -9.14 2.90
CA LYS A 367 -12.00 -9.36 3.45
C LYS A 367 -12.79 -10.38 2.63
N LYS A 368 -12.72 -10.29 1.29
CA LYS A 368 -13.36 -11.23 0.37
C LYS A 368 -12.81 -12.64 0.54
N SER A 369 -11.49 -12.76 0.54
CA SER A 369 -10.75 -14.02 0.73
C SER A 369 -11.08 -14.68 2.07
N ILE A 370 -11.07 -13.91 3.17
CA ILE A 370 -11.41 -14.42 4.51
C ILE A 370 -12.89 -14.81 4.60
N ALA A 371 -13.80 -14.01 4.03
CA ALA A 371 -15.22 -14.36 4.02
C ALA A 371 -15.48 -15.69 3.29
N TYR A 372 -14.81 -15.91 2.16
CA TYR A 372 -14.88 -17.16 1.41
C TYR A 372 -14.42 -18.36 2.27
N MET A 373 -13.22 -18.27 2.86
CA MET A 373 -12.68 -19.36 3.72
C MET A 373 -13.61 -19.65 4.91
N LEU A 374 -14.08 -18.61 5.59
CA LEU A 374 -14.94 -18.75 6.78
C LEU A 374 -16.28 -19.42 6.49
N THR A 375 -16.81 -19.26 5.27
CA THR A 375 -18.10 -19.84 4.89
C THR A 375 -18.07 -21.37 4.87
N SER A 376 -16.92 -21.96 4.50
CA SER A 376 -16.76 -23.41 4.40
C SER A 376 -16.76 -24.14 5.75
N ASN A 377 -16.68 -23.42 6.88
CA ASN A 377 -16.54 -24.03 8.20
C ASN A 377 -17.83 -24.68 8.70
N ILE A 378 -18.98 -24.04 8.45
CA ILE A 378 -20.29 -24.58 8.88
C ILE A 378 -20.57 -25.96 8.27
N PRO A 379 -20.52 -26.17 6.93
CA PRO A 379 -20.78 -27.49 6.34
C PRO A 379 -19.74 -28.55 6.74
N LYS A 380 -18.54 -28.16 7.20
CA LYS A 380 -17.55 -29.11 7.76
C LYS A 380 -17.91 -29.54 9.17
N MET A 381 -18.42 -28.63 10.00
CA MET A 381 -18.76 -28.91 11.41
C MET A 381 -20.11 -29.61 11.58
N THR A 382 -21.09 -29.30 10.73
CA THR A 382 -22.45 -29.88 10.82
C THR A 382 -22.47 -31.42 10.80
N PRO A 383 -21.73 -32.12 9.91
CA PRO A 383 -21.64 -33.59 9.92
C PRO A 383 -21.21 -34.19 11.27
N PHE A 384 -20.18 -33.61 11.92
CA PHE A 384 -19.73 -34.09 13.22
C PHE A 384 -20.76 -33.82 14.32
N LEU A 385 -21.41 -32.64 14.28
CA LEU A 385 -22.46 -32.32 15.23
C LEU A 385 -23.62 -33.33 15.13
N MET A 386 -24.03 -33.68 13.92
CA MET A 386 -25.08 -34.69 13.69
C MET A 386 -24.62 -36.09 14.12
N TYR A 387 -23.37 -36.45 13.84
CA TYR A 387 -22.76 -37.72 14.25
C TYR A 387 -22.73 -37.90 15.78
N PHE A 388 -22.44 -36.85 16.54
CA PHE A 388 -22.42 -36.89 18.01
C PHE A 388 -23.81 -36.77 18.64
N LEU A 389 -24.65 -35.84 18.17
CA LEU A 389 -25.95 -35.56 18.79
C LEU A 389 -27.04 -36.55 18.37
N MET A 390 -27.05 -36.95 17.10
CA MET A 390 -28.12 -37.78 16.52
C MET A 390 -27.68 -39.23 16.30
N GLY A 391 -26.40 -39.54 16.49
CA GLY A 391 -25.86 -40.90 16.34
C GLY A 391 -26.04 -41.47 14.93
N ILE A 392 -25.96 -40.62 13.90
CA ILE A 392 -26.00 -41.04 12.49
C ILE A 392 -24.59 -41.45 12.00
N PRO A 393 -24.47 -42.24 10.93
CA PRO A 393 -23.18 -42.52 10.29
C PRO A 393 -22.45 -41.25 9.81
N LEU A 394 -21.11 -41.25 9.82
CA LEU A 394 -20.30 -40.06 9.54
C LEU A 394 -20.47 -39.58 8.08
N ALA A 395 -21.09 -38.41 7.92
CA ALA A 395 -21.42 -37.85 6.60
C ALA A 395 -20.23 -37.21 5.87
N LEU A 396 -19.18 -36.78 6.58
CA LEU A 396 -17.98 -36.18 6.00
C LEU A 396 -16.73 -36.67 6.73
N GLY A 397 -15.76 -37.20 5.99
CA GLY A 397 -14.54 -37.77 6.54
C GLY A 397 -13.41 -36.75 6.69
N THR A 398 -12.42 -37.05 7.55
CA THR A 398 -11.25 -36.18 7.76
C THR A 398 -10.43 -35.98 6.48
N SER A 399 -10.25 -37.02 5.65
CA SER A 399 -9.54 -36.91 4.37
C SER A 399 -10.23 -35.93 3.42
N THR A 400 -11.55 -36.03 3.27
CA THR A 400 -12.34 -35.12 2.43
C THR A 400 -12.29 -33.67 2.92
N ILE A 401 -12.22 -33.43 4.23
CA ILE A 401 -12.09 -32.08 4.79
C ILE A 401 -10.77 -31.44 4.41
N LEU A 402 -9.66 -32.18 4.50
CA LEU A 402 -8.34 -31.68 4.10
C LEU A 402 -8.29 -31.27 2.62
N PHE A 403 -8.98 -32.00 1.74
CA PHE A 403 -9.11 -31.61 0.33
C PHE A 403 -9.94 -30.33 0.16
N ILE A 404 -11.04 -30.18 0.89
CA ILE A 404 -11.82 -28.94 0.86
C ILE A 404 -10.96 -27.77 1.35
N ASP A 405 -10.22 -27.94 2.44
CA ASP A 405 -9.31 -26.91 2.95
C ASP A 405 -8.29 -26.50 1.89
N LEU A 406 -7.63 -27.47 1.24
CA LEU A 406 -6.67 -27.20 0.17
C LEU A 406 -7.29 -26.42 -1.01
N LEU A 407 -8.44 -26.87 -1.52
CA LEU A 407 -9.15 -26.20 -2.61
C LEU A 407 -9.56 -24.78 -2.22
N THR A 408 -10.12 -24.62 -1.00
CA THR A 408 -10.55 -23.31 -0.52
C THR A 408 -9.40 -22.32 -0.39
N ILE A 409 -8.20 -22.74 -0.01
CA ILE A 409 -7.02 -21.85 0.03
C ILE A 409 -6.66 -21.36 -1.38
N ILE A 410 -6.64 -22.24 -2.39
CA ILE A 410 -6.31 -21.88 -3.77
C ILE A 410 -7.33 -20.87 -4.32
N SER A 411 -8.62 -21.13 -4.11
CA SER A 411 -9.70 -20.21 -4.49
C SER A 411 -9.66 -18.89 -3.73
N ALA A 412 -9.35 -18.91 -2.43
CA ALA A 412 -9.20 -17.71 -1.62
C ALA A 412 -8.05 -16.81 -2.12
N ILE A 413 -6.95 -17.38 -2.62
CA ILE A 413 -5.83 -16.64 -3.20
C ILE A 413 -6.24 -15.95 -4.52
N SER A 414 -7.13 -16.58 -5.31
CA SER A 414 -7.60 -15.99 -6.57
C SER A 414 -8.34 -14.65 -6.37
N LEU A 415 -9.03 -14.49 -5.23
CA LEU A 415 -9.75 -13.26 -4.85
C LEU A 415 -8.81 -12.08 -4.56
N VAL A 416 -7.53 -12.34 -4.30
CA VAL A 416 -6.51 -11.28 -4.13
C VAL A 416 -6.30 -10.49 -5.41
N TYR A 417 -6.51 -11.14 -6.56
CA TYR A 417 -6.34 -10.55 -7.89
C TYR A 417 -7.53 -9.71 -8.34
N GLU A 418 -8.56 -9.56 -7.51
CA GLU A 418 -9.70 -8.70 -7.82
C GLU A 418 -9.32 -7.23 -7.93
N GLU A 419 -10.00 -6.56 -8.86
CA GLU A 419 -9.89 -5.11 -9.04
C GLU A 419 -10.83 -4.38 -8.07
N ALA A 420 -10.60 -3.08 -7.90
CA ALA A 420 -11.42 -2.24 -7.04
C ALA A 420 -12.87 -2.16 -7.58
N GLU A 421 -13.86 -2.28 -6.70
CA GLU A 421 -15.29 -2.12 -7.06
C GLU A 421 -15.70 -0.65 -7.25
N THR A 422 -14.99 0.25 -6.59
CA THR A 422 -15.26 1.70 -6.56
C THR A 422 -13.93 2.41 -6.51
N ASP A 423 -13.91 3.71 -6.84
CA ASP A 423 -12.73 4.54 -6.66
C ASP A 423 -12.26 4.57 -5.19
N ILE A 424 -11.26 3.74 -4.88
CA ILE A 424 -10.70 3.55 -3.53
C ILE A 424 -9.89 4.75 -3.07
N MET A 425 -9.47 5.63 -3.99
CA MET A 425 -8.72 6.84 -3.69
C MET A 425 -9.62 8.03 -3.36
N LYS A 426 -10.95 7.90 -3.51
CA LYS A 426 -11.92 8.90 -3.01
C LYS A 426 -12.46 8.58 -1.62
N LYS A 427 -12.21 7.37 -1.11
CA LYS A 427 -12.63 6.98 0.24
C LYS A 427 -11.68 7.59 1.28
N PRO A 428 -12.18 8.02 2.45
CA PRO A 428 -11.29 8.39 3.54
C PRO A 428 -10.51 7.16 4.05
N PRO A 429 -9.37 7.36 4.73
CA PRO A 429 -8.67 6.29 5.42
C PRO A 429 -9.60 5.57 6.40
N ARG A 430 -9.44 4.25 6.53
CA ARG A 430 -10.30 3.44 7.40
C ARG A 430 -10.11 3.81 8.87
N ASN A 431 -11.14 3.64 9.69
CA ASN A 431 -10.99 3.78 11.13
C ASN A 431 -10.52 2.44 11.74
N PRO A 432 -9.33 2.36 12.36
CA PRO A 432 -8.79 1.09 12.87
C PRO A 432 -9.64 0.46 13.98
N LYS A 433 -10.43 1.24 14.72
CA LYS A 433 -11.28 0.73 15.81
C LYS A 433 -12.54 0.04 15.29
N HIS A 434 -13.18 0.63 14.28
CA HIS A 434 -14.48 0.17 13.74
C HIS A 434 -14.32 -0.71 12.48
N ASP A 435 -13.44 -0.33 11.55
CA ASP A 435 -13.26 -0.99 10.27
C ASP A 435 -12.22 -2.10 10.35
N ARG A 436 -12.53 -3.11 11.16
CA ARG A 436 -11.71 -4.32 11.30
C ARG A 436 -11.79 -5.19 10.04
N LEU A 437 -10.76 -6.01 9.85
CA LEU A 437 -10.70 -6.97 8.74
C LEU A 437 -11.86 -7.98 8.85
N VAL A 438 -12.03 -8.58 10.03
CA VAL A 438 -13.17 -9.43 10.38
C VAL A 438 -14.08 -8.67 11.32
N ASN A 439 -15.33 -8.44 10.91
CA ASN A 439 -16.35 -7.78 11.72
C ASN A 439 -17.53 -8.73 12.01
N LYS A 440 -18.35 -8.38 12.99
CA LYS A 440 -19.52 -9.18 13.38
C LYS A 440 -20.48 -9.42 12.20
N ARG A 441 -20.62 -8.43 11.30
CA ARG A 441 -21.46 -8.55 10.09
C ARG A 441 -20.96 -9.63 9.14
N LEU A 442 -19.65 -9.70 8.91
CA LEU A 442 -19.01 -10.70 8.05
C LEU A 442 -19.15 -12.10 8.63
N ILE A 443 -18.97 -12.26 9.95
CA ILE A 443 -19.19 -13.55 10.61
C ILE A 443 -20.66 -13.96 10.50
N LEU A 444 -21.59 -13.06 10.80
CA LEU A 444 -23.02 -13.36 10.74
C LEU A 444 -23.48 -13.73 9.33
N MET A 445 -22.96 -13.07 8.30
CA MET A 445 -23.27 -13.37 6.90
C MET A 445 -22.70 -14.73 6.46
N THR A 446 -21.44 -15.01 6.80
CA THR A 446 -20.74 -16.24 6.36
C THR A 446 -21.21 -17.48 7.12
N HIS A 447 -21.31 -17.40 8.45
CA HIS A 447 -21.73 -18.51 9.31
C HIS A 447 -23.25 -18.66 9.43
N GLY A 448 -24.00 -17.59 9.12
CA GLY A 448 -25.46 -17.64 9.08
C GLY A 448 -25.95 -18.20 7.74
N PRO A 449 -26.61 -17.40 6.90
CA PRO A 449 -27.37 -17.91 5.76
C PRO A 449 -26.51 -18.73 4.79
N ILE A 450 -25.31 -18.25 4.44
CA ILE A 450 -24.50 -18.92 3.42
C ILE A 450 -23.99 -20.27 3.93
N GLY A 451 -23.39 -20.30 5.12
CA GLY A 451 -22.92 -21.53 5.75
C GLY A 451 -24.04 -22.56 5.95
N PHE A 452 -25.22 -22.14 6.40
CA PHE A 452 -26.37 -23.04 6.56
C PHE A 452 -26.89 -23.60 5.24
N ILE A 453 -26.93 -22.79 4.17
CA ILE A 453 -27.32 -23.27 2.84
C ILE A 453 -26.36 -24.36 2.36
N GLN A 454 -25.04 -24.17 2.56
CA GLN A 454 -24.05 -25.19 2.20
C GLN A 454 -24.20 -26.47 3.02
N ALA A 455 -24.42 -26.34 4.34
CA ALA A 455 -24.63 -27.50 5.21
C ALA A 455 -25.91 -28.26 4.85
N ALA A 456 -26.99 -27.54 4.53
CA ALA A 456 -28.24 -28.12 4.08
C ALA A 456 -28.09 -28.85 2.75
N ALA A 457 -27.35 -28.27 1.79
CA ALA A 457 -27.06 -28.91 0.51
C ALA A 457 -26.27 -30.22 0.69
N GLY A 458 -25.21 -30.21 1.51
CA GLY A 458 -24.43 -31.41 1.80
C GLY A 458 -25.24 -32.49 2.52
N LEU A 459 -26.04 -32.12 3.53
CA LEU A 459 -26.93 -33.04 4.24
C LEU A 459 -28.02 -33.61 3.31
N PHE A 460 -28.56 -32.79 2.42
CA PHE A 460 -29.53 -33.23 1.43
C PHE A 460 -28.94 -34.32 0.51
N THR A 461 -27.73 -34.11 0.00
CA THR A 461 -27.02 -35.12 -0.80
C THR A 461 -26.78 -36.40 0.00
N TYR A 462 -26.33 -36.28 1.26
CA TYR A 462 -26.12 -37.43 2.15
C TYR A 462 -27.40 -38.24 2.38
N PHE A 463 -28.51 -37.59 2.74
CA PHE A 463 -29.78 -38.27 2.99
C PHE A 463 -30.37 -38.88 1.73
N SER A 464 -30.18 -38.24 0.57
CA SER A 464 -30.65 -38.75 -0.71
C SER A 464 -29.95 -40.06 -1.07
N ILE A 465 -28.62 -40.11 -0.98
CA ILE A 465 -27.83 -41.32 -1.29
C ILE A 465 -28.13 -42.43 -0.30
N MET A 466 -28.25 -42.12 0.99
CA MET A 466 -28.64 -43.09 2.01
C MET A 466 -30.04 -43.67 1.71
N ALA A 467 -31.01 -42.83 1.36
CA ALA A 467 -32.38 -43.26 1.07
C ALA A 467 -32.47 -44.13 -0.20
N GLU A 468 -31.75 -43.76 -1.27
CA GLU A 468 -31.68 -44.54 -2.51
C GLU A 468 -31.08 -45.93 -2.29
N ASN A 469 -30.12 -46.05 -1.36
CA ASN A 469 -29.49 -47.31 -0.98
C ASN A 469 -30.24 -48.05 0.15
N GLY A 470 -31.43 -47.60 0.57
CA GLY A 470 -32.29 -48.33 1.51
C GLY A 470 -32.31 -47.85 2.95
N PHE A 471 -31.48 -46.87 3.31
CA PHE A 471 -31.45 -46.25 4.63
C PHE A 471 -32.24 -44.94 4.63
N LEU A 472 -33.55 -45.03 4.88
CA LEU A 472 -34.40 -43.85 5.01
C LEU A 472 -33.96 -42.97 6.20
N PRO A 473 -34.14 -41.63 6.13
CA PRO A 473 -33.67 -40.71 7.17
C PRO A 473 -34.13 -41.05 8.58
N SER A 474 -35.34 -41.59 8.74
CA SER A 474 -35.89 -42.02 10.04
C SER A 474 -35.11 -43.18 10.69
N ARG A 475 -34.49 -44.05 9.88
CA ARG A 475 -33.73 -45.22 10.34
C ARG A 475 -32.29 -44.89 10.74
N LEU A 476 -31.76 -43.75 10.28
CA LEU A 476 -30.37 -43.35 10.53
C LEU A 476 -30.11 -42.93 11.99
N PHE A 477 -31.14 -42.46 12.70
CA PHE A 477 -31.01 -41.99 14.08
C PHE A 477 -30.59 -43.13 15.02
N GLY A 478 -29.48 -42.92 15.75
CA GLY A 478 -28.91 -43.92 16.67
C GLY A 478 -28.25 -45.13 16.00
N LEU A 479 -28.16 -45.16 14.66
CA LEU A 479 -27.63 -46.29 13.90
C LEU A 479 -26.10 -46.44 14.03
N ARG A 480 -25.39 -45.40 14.46
CA ARG A 480 -23.93 -45.33 14.54
C ARG A 480 -23.27 -46.53 15.22
N LYS A 481 -23.74 -46.94 16.41
CA LYS A 481 -23.11 -48.03 17.18
C LYS A 481 -23.11 -49.35 16.40
N SER A 482 -24.24 -49.67 15.77
CA SER A 482 -24.37 -50.85 14.91
C SER A 482 -23.67 -50.67 13.57
N TRP A 483 -23.64 -49.44 13.03
CA TRP A 483 -22.98 -49.09 11.77
C TRP A 483 -21.46 -49.30 11.82
N GLU A 484 -20.83 -48.90 12.92
CA GLU A 484 -19.37 -48.95 13.09
C GLU A 484 -18.85 -50.30 13.60
N SER A 485 -19.73 -51.15 14.14
CA SER A 485 -19.34 -52.47 14.63
C SER A 485 -18.95 -53.41 13.49
N LYS A 486 -17.69 -53.88 13.53
CA LYS A 486 -17.16 -54.91 12.61
C LYS A 486 -17.79 -56.29 12.79
N TYR A 487 -18.45 -56.52 13.94
CA TYR A 487 -19.04 -57.81 14.28
C TYR A 487 -20.48 -57.97 13.75
N VAL A 488 -21.12 -56.88 13.33
CA VAL A 488 -22.47 -56.90 12.76
C VAL A 488 -22.35 -56.99 11.23
N ASN A 489 -22.82 -58.09 10.64
CA ASN A 489 -22.77 -58.31 9.18
C ASN A 489 -24.16 -58.49 8.53
N ASP A 490 -25.19 -58.34 9.35
CA ASP A 490 -26.60 -58.59 9.08
C ASP A 490 -27.44 -57.34 9.42
N LEU A 491 -26.86 -56.14 9.25
CA LEU A 491 -27.57 -54.91 9.59
C LEU A 491 -28.75 -54.71 8.61
N GLN A 492 -29.97 -54.70 9.14
CA GLN A 492 -31.17 -54.48 8.36
C GLN A 492 -31.40 -53.00 8.01
N ASP A 493 -31.61 -52.74 6.72
CA ASP A 493 -32.04 -51.44 6.19
C ASP A 493 -33.56 -51.22 6.34
N SER A 494 -34.10 -50.15 5.74
CA SER A 494 -35.54 -49.81 5.84
C SER A 494 -36.44 -50.68 4.96
N TYR A 495 -35.85 -51.44 4.04
CA TYR A 495 -36.51 -52.38 3.14
C TYR A 495 -36.26 -53.85 3.55
N ASN A 496 -35.74 -54.08 4.77
CA ASN A 496 -35.39 -55.38 5.33
C ASN A 496 -34.30 -56.15 4.56
N ARG A 497 -33.38 -55.45 3.87
CA ARG A 497 -32.17 -56.08 3.30
C ARG A 497 -31.05 -56.07 4.33
N GLU A 498 -30.25 -57.13 4.32
CA GLU A 498 -29.10 -57.28 5.21
C GLU A 498 -27.83 -56.73 4.56
N TRP A 499 -27.06 -55.98 5.34
CA TRP A 499 -25.83 -55.33 4.88
C TRP A 499 -24.61 -55.75 5.70
N THR A 500 -23.55 -56.16 5.00
CA THR A 500 -22.26 -56.49 5.63
C THR A 500 -21.50 -55.24 6.08
N TYR A 501 -20.50 -55.38 6.94
CA TYR A 501 -19.66 -54.25 7.35
C TYR A 501 -18.99 -53.53 6.16
N GLU A 502 -18.44 -54.29 5.21
CA GLU A 502 -17.74 -53.73 4.05
C GLU A 502 -18.68 -52.95 3.13
N GLN A 503 -19.87 -53.49 2.84
CA GLN A 503 -20.88 -52.82 2.01
C GLN A 503 -21.33 -51.48 2.63
N ARG A 504 -21.53 -51.45 3.95
CA ARG A 504 -21.91 -50.22 4.67
C ARG A 504 -20.80 -49.19 4.66
N LYS A 505 -19.55 -49.61 4.85
CA LYS A 505 -18.41 -48.69 4.80
C LYS A 505 -18.17 -48.15 3.40
N GLN A 506 -18.36 -48.96 2.37
CA GLN A 506 -18.32 -48.48 0.98
C GLN A 506 -19.42 -47.44 0.72
N LEU A 507 -20.64 -47.67 1.21
CA LEU A 507 -21.73 -46.69 1.12
C LEU A 507 -21.42 -45.41 1.92
N GLU A 508 -20.88 -45.53 3.13
CA GLU A 508 -20.46 -44.38 3.95
C GLU A 508 -19.42 -43.53 3.23
N PHE A 509 -18.39 -44.15 2.66
CA PHE A 509 -17.36 -43.43 1.91
C PHE A 509 -17.90 -42.81 0.62
N THR A 510 -18.86 -43.46 -0.05
CA THR A 510 -19.56 -42.89 -1.21
C THR A 510 -20.37 -41.65 -0.80
N CYS A 511 -21.03 -41.69 0.36
CA CYS A 511 -21.74 -40.54 0.93
C CYS A 511 -20.77 -39.40 1.28
N GLN A 512 -19.59 -39.70 1.83
CA GLN A 512 -18.56 -38.72 2.12
C GLN A 512 -18.04 -38.04 0.85
N SER A 513 -17.80 -38.81 -0.23
CA SER A 513 -17.45 -38.26 -1.55
C SER A 513 -18.53 -37.34 -2.10
N ALA A 514 -19.79 -37.72 -1.99
CA ALA A 514 -20.89 -36.93 -2.52
C ALA A 514 -21.12 -35.65 -1.71
N PHE A 515 -21.00 -35.71 -0.39
CA PHE A 515 -21.03 -34.54 0.49
C PHE A 515 -19.89 -33.58 0.12
N PHE A 516 -18.68 -34.12 -0.08
CA PHE A 516 -17.52 -33.37 -0.55
C PHE A 516 -17.81 -32.61 -1.86
N ILE A 517 -18.31 -33.31 -2.90
CA ILE A 517 -18.66 -32.71 -4.19
C ILE A 517 -19.73 -31.62 -4.02
N ALA A 518 -20.76 -31.88 -3.21
CA ALA A 518 -21.83 -30.90 -2.94
C ALA A 518 -21.28 -29.61 -2.30
N ILE A 519 -20.34 -29.72 -1.35
CA ILE A 519 -19.65 -28.55 -0.78
C ILE A 519 -18.89 -27.81 -1.86
N VAL A 520 -18.09 -28.49 -2.70
CA VAL A 520 -17.27 -27.82 -3.73
C VAL A 520 -18.15 -27.06 -4.73
N ILE A 521 -19.26 -27.66 -5.18
CA ILE A 521 -20.22 -26.99 -6.07
C ILE A 521 -20.81 -25.74 -5.40
N CYS A 522 -21.20 -25.84 -4.12
CA CYS A 522 -21.70 -24.68 -3.39
C CYS A 522 -20.62 -23.61 -3.18
N GLN A 523 -19.36 -24.02 -3.03
CA GLN A 523 -18.22 -23.11 -2.91
C GLN A 523 -17.99 -22.32 -4.20
N TRP A 524 -18.27 -22.86 -5.39
CA TRP A 524 -18.21 -22.05 -6.62
C TRP A 524 -19.17 -20.87 -6.60
N ALA A 525 -20.42 -21.10 -6.17
CA ALA A 525 -21.39 -20.02 -6.01
C ALA A 525 -20.90 -19.00 -4.96
N VAL A 526 -20.31 -19.46 -3.86
CA VAL A 526 -19.77 -18.57 -2.83
C VAL A 526 -18.53 -17.81 -3.30
N LEU A 527 -17.65 -18.40 -4.10
CA LEU A 527 -16.50 -17.72 -4.69
C LEU A 527 -16.96 -16.55 -5.56
N ILE A 528 -17.99 -16.81 -6.38
CA ILE A 528 -18.62 -15.82 -7.25
C ILE A 528 -19.29 -14.71 -6.43
N ILE A 529 -20.00 -15.04 -5.35
CA ILE A 529 -20.64 -14.05 -4.46
C ILE A 529 -19.60 -13.23 -3.69
N CYS A 530 -18.53 -13.87 -3.20
CA CYS A 530 -17.47 -13.20 -2.45
C CYS A 530 -16.58 -12.29 -3.32
N LYS A 531 -16.63 -12.43 -4.65
CA LYS A 531 -15.92 -11.57 -5.61
C LYS A 531 -16.30 -10.08 -5.46
N THR A 532 -17.56 -9.79 -5.17
CA THR A 532 -18.10 -8.43 -5.05
C THR A 532 -18.80 -8.25 -3.72
N ARG A 533 -18.49 -7.15 -3.01
CA ARG A 533 -19.13 -6.83 -1.72
C ARG A 533 -20.33 -5.91 -1.87
N ARG A 534 -20.35 -5.08 -2.92
CA ARG A 534 -21.40 -4.08 -3.15
C ARG A 534 -21.95 -4.13 -4.57
N ASN A 535 -21.08 -4.22 -5.56
CA ASN A 535 -21.50 -4.18 -6.96
C ASN A 535 -22.16 -5.49 -7.38
N SER A 536 -23.00 -5.43 -8.41
CA SER A 536 -23.50 -6.64 -9.06
C SER A 536 -22.40 -7.30 -9.88
N ILE A 537 -22.46 -8.63 -10.02
CA ILE A 537 -21.55 -9.37 -10.89
C ILE A 537 -21.68 -8.96 -12.36
N LEU A 538 -22.85 -8.48 -12.78
CA LEU A 538 -23.09 -8.00 -14.14
C LEU A 538 -22.32 -6.70 -14.42
N GLU A 539 -22.15 -5.86 -13.40
CA GLU A 539 -21.39 -4.61 -13.50
C GLU A 539 -19.88 -4.88 -13.42
N GLN A 540 -19.45 -5.75 -12.49
CA GLN A 540 -18.02 -6.05 -12.29
C GLN A 540 -17.47 -6.98 -13.38
N GLY A 541 -18.27 -7.95 -13.83
CA GLY A 541 -17.90 -8.99 -14.80
C GLY A 541 -16.90 -10.04 -14.27
N MET A 542 -16.74 -11.13 -15.02
CA MET A 542 -15.80 -12.23 -14.73
C MET A 542 -14.43 -12.03 -15.41
N LYS A 543 -13.83 -10.84 -15.24
CA LYS A 543 -12.55 -10.46 -15.89
C LYS A 543 -11.31 -11.08 -15.23
N ASN A 544 -11.41 -11.54 -13.98
CA ASN A 544 -10.29 -12.10 -13.24
C ASN A 544 -9.91 -13.48 -13.81
N ARG A 545 -8.88 -13.50 -14.66
CA ARG A 545 -8.40 -14.71 -15.34
C ARG A 545 -7.91 -15.79 -14.37
N ILE A 546 -7.34 -15.39 -13.23
CA ILE A 546 -6.84 -16.33 -12.23
C ILE A 546 -8.00 -17.02 -11.52
N LEU A 547 -9.03 -16.27 -11.13
CA LEU A 547 -10.25 -16.85 -10.55
C LEU A 547 -10.93 -17.81 -11.52
N ASN A 548 -11.09 -17.44 -12.79
CA ASN A 548 -11.67 -18.32 -13.81
C ASN A 548 -10.82 -19.58 -14.02
N GLY A 549 -9.49 -19.45 -14.06
CA GLY A 549 -8.57 -20.57 -14.16
C GLY A 549 -8.65 -21.51 -12.96
N VAL A 550 -8.81 -20.97 -11.74
CA VAL A 550 -9.00 -21.77 -10.52
C VAL A 550 -10.30 -22.55 -10.55
N LEU A 551 -11.42 -21.95 -10.98
CA LEU A 551 -12.70 -22.67 -11.13
C LEU A 551 -12.56 -23.90 -12.05
N ILE A 552 -11.89 -23.74 -13.19
CA ILE A 552 -11.64 -24.86 -14.12
C ILE A 552 -10.73 -25.90 -13.48
N PHE A 553 -9.67 -25.47 -12.80
CA PHE A 553 -8.75 -26.35 -12.09
C PHE A 553 -9.45 -27.16 -10.99
N GLU A 554 -10.34 -26.55 -10.21
CA GLU A 554 -11.12 -27.24 -9.18
C GLU A 554 -12.02 -28.33 -9.78
N ILE A 555 -12.71 -28.06 -10.90
CA ILE A 555 -13.52 -29.06 -11.61
C ILE A 555 -12.68 -30.27 -12.00
N ILE A 556 -11.53 -30.03 -12.62
CA ILE A 556 -10.63 -31.10 -13.07
C ILE A 556 -10.11 -31.89 -11.88
N LEU A 557 -9.69 -31.21 -10.82
CA LEU A 557 -9.14 -31.85 -9.63
C LEU A 557 -10.19 -32.69 -8.89
N VAL A 558 -11.42 -32.19 -8.74
CA VAL A 558 -12.53 -32.97 -8.17
C VAL A 558 -12.83 -34.20 -9.01
N ALA A 559 -12.90 -34.05 -10.35
CA ALA A 559 -13.12 -35.19 -11.24
C ALA A 559 -12.02 -36.26 -11.12
N ILE A 560 -10.75 -35.85 -11.04
CA ILE A 560 -9.63 -36.77 -10.83
C ILE A 560 -9.76 -37.46 -9.46
N VAL A 561 -10.00 -36.71 -8.39
CA VAL A 561 -10.09 -37.24 -7.02
C VAL A 561 -11.26 -38.20 -6.87
N SER A 562 -12.40 -37.93 -7.50
CA SER A 562 -13.60 -38.76 -7.38
C SER A 562 -13.62 -40.00 -8.27
N TYR A 563 -12.95 -39.98 -9.43
CA TYR A 563 -13.06 -41.07 -10.43
C TYR A 563 -11.77 -41.85 -10.67
N MET A 564 -10.64 -41.45 -10.09
CA MET A 564 -9.38 -42.18 -10.29
C MET A 564 -9.32 -43.44 -9.41
N PRO A 565 -9.17 -44.64 -9.99
CA PRO A 565 -9.38 -45.91 -9.29
C PRO A 565 -8.41 -46.16 -8.13
N CYS A 566 -7.19 -45.60 -8.17
CA CYS A 566 -6.20 -45.76 -7.10
C CYS A 566 -6.48 -44.90 -5.86
N LEU A 567 -7.30 -43.85 -5.97
CA LEU A 567 -7.57 -42.93 -4.85
C LEU A 567 -8.64 -43.46 -3.89
N GLY A 568 -9.51 -44.37 -4.36
CA GLY A 568 -10.54 -44.99 -3.51
C GLY A 568 -9.98 -45.82 -2.37
N THR A 569 -8.87 -46.55 -2.59
CA THR A 569 -8.21 -47.36 -1.56
C THR A 569 -7.25 -46.56 -0.67
N ALA A 570 -6.70 -45.45 -1.17
CA ALA A 570 -5.75 -44.63 -0.42
C ALA A 570 -6.42 -43.55 0.45
N LEU A 571 -7.52 -42.96 -0.03
CA LEU A 571 -8.13 -41.77 0.58
C LEU A 571 -9.60 -41.96 0.99
N ASN A 572 -10.14 -43.17 0.77
CA ASN A 572 -11.54 -43.53 1.00
C ASN A 572 -12.53 -42.65 0.21
N ILE A 573 -12.18 -42.29 -1.03
CA ILE A 573 -13.04 -41.49 -1.91
C ILE A 573 -13.55 -42.39 -3.04
N TYR A 574 -14.83 -42.72 -2.99
CA TYR A 574 -15.49 -43.56 -3.99
C TYR A 574 -16.22 -42.72 -5.04
N PRO A 575 -16.36 -43.24 -6.28
CA PRO A 575 -17.08 -42.56 -7.34
C PRO A 575 -18.58 -42.50 -7.00
N VAL A 576 -19.16 -41.32 -7.15
CA VAL A 576 -20.61 -41.11 -7.08
C VAL A 576 -21.19 -41.52 -8.44
N LYS A 577 -22.10 -42.50 -8.43
CA LYS A 577 -22.75 -43.04 -9.63
C LYS A 577 -24.09 -42.39 -9.87
#